data_AF-A0A150TVB8-F1
#
_entry.id   AF-A0A150TVB8-F1
#
_cell.length_a   1.000
_cell.length_b   1.000
_cell.length_c   1.000
_cell.angle_alpha   90.00
_cell.angle_beta   90.00
_cell.angle_gamma   90.00
#
_symmetry.space_group_name_H-M   'P 1'
#
loop_
_entity.id
_entity.type
_entity.pdbx_description
1 polymer ?
#
loop_
_entity_poly.entity_id
_entity_poly.type
_entity_poly.pdbx_seq_one_letter_code
_entity_poly.pdbx_strand_id
1 'polypeptide(L)'
;DLEATFRGPPAEARAQFRLRAMRRHLDLTDRQVRELRATLADAETERDRLLSECRPGLDALRDRTDARVKRVLTPDQLTRYEEFEAERRRRPGPPPHGPGHRGRGPGGRGD
;
A
#
# COMPACT_ATOMS: atom_id res chain seq x y z
N ASP A 1 -8.07 3.24 -4.48
CA ASP A 1 -8.67 3.82 -3.26
C ASP A 1 -7.57 3.99 -2.22
N LEU A 2 -7.37 5.19 -1.67
CA LEU A 2 -6.36 5.37 -0.62
C LEU A 2 -6.75 4.59 0.62
N GLU A 3 -8.04 4.46 0.91
CA GLU A 3 -8.55 3.72 2.06
C GLU A 3 -8.07 2.28 2.00
N ALA A 4 -8.16 1.63 0.84
CA ALA A 4 -7.60 0.30 0.60
C ALA A 4 -6.08 0.19 0.87
N THR A 5 -5.29 1.25 0.63
CA THR A 5 -3.86 1.29 0.97
C THR A 5 -3.62 1.37 2.48
N PHE A 6 -4.51 2.05 3.22
CA PHE A 6 -4.45 2.15 4.68
C PHE A 6 -5.15 0.99 5.39
N ARG A 7 -6.04 0.26 4.68
CA ARG A 7 -6.75 -0.95 5.15
C ARG A 7 -5.86 -2.19 5.01
N GLY A 8 -4.61 -2.06 5.46
CA GLY A 8 -3.68 -3.18 5.60
C GLY A 8 -4.02 -4.06 6.81
N PRO A 9 -3.35 -5.22 6.97
CA PRO A 9 -3.53 -6.06 8.15
C PRO A 9 -3.16 -5.28 9.42
N PRO A 10 -3.74 -5.59 10.60
CA PRO A 10 -3.48 -4.85 11.85
C PRO A 10 -1.99 -4.71 12.19
N ALA A 11 -1.63 -3.68 12.97
CA ALA A 11 -0.25 -3.40 13.41
C ALA A 11 0.47 -4.63 13.97
N GLU A 12 -0.22 -5.37 14.84
CA GLU A 12 0.33 -6.58 15.42
C GLU A 12 0.63 -7.65 14.36
N ALA A 13 -0.27 -7.85 13.41
CA ALA A 13 -0.07 -8.83 12.33
C ALA A 13 1.16 -8.46 11.48
N ARG A 14 1.32 -7.17 11.14
CA ARG A 14 2.50 -6.68 10.39
C ARG A 14 3.80 -6.85 11.18
N ALA A 15 3.81 -6.51 12.47
CA ALA A 15 4.95 -6.73 13.36
C ALA A 15 5.33 -8.22 13.39
N GLN A 16 4.34 -9.11 13.53
CA GLN A 16 4.56 -10.55 13.53
C GLN A 16 5.10 -11.06 12.19
N PHE A 17 4.58 -10.59 11.04
CA PHE A 17 5.09 -10.97 9.72
C PHE A 17 6.56 -10.57 9.56
N ARG A 18 6.92 -9.34 9.98
CA ARG A 18 8.29 -8.85 9.92
C ARG A 18 9.23 -9.64 10.84
N LEU A 19 8.79 -9.93 12.07
CA LEU A 19 9.56 -10.74 13.02
C LEU A 19 9.82 -12.17 12.50
N ARG A 20 8.79 -12.81 11.91
CA ARG A 20 8.93 -14.15 11.29
C ARG A 20 9.93 -14.14 10.14
N ALA A 21 9.90 -13.10 9.30
CA ALA A 21 10.85 -12.95 8.20
C ALA A 21 12.29 -12.79 8.70
N MET A 22 12.51 -11.97 9.75
CA MET A 22 13.83 -11.78 10.35
C MET A 22 14.34 -13.07 11.00
N ARG A 23 13.49 -13.79 11.73
CA ARG A 23 13.86 -15.06 12.38
C ARG A 23 14.30 -16.13 11.36
N ARG A 24 13.66 -16.18 10.19
CA ARG A 24 14.01 -17.14 9.13
C ARG A 24 15.41 -16.90 8.52
N HIS A 25 15.88 -15.67 8.54
CA HIS A 25 17.07 -15.26 7.79
C HIS A 25 18.28 -14.90 8.65
N LEU A 26 18.08 -14.66 9.94
CA LEU A 26 19.10 -14.09 10.84
C LEU A 26 19.41 -14.97 12.06
N ASP A 27 18.86 -16.19 12.13
CA ASP A 27 19.08 -17.14 13.24
C ASP A 27 18.94 -16.50 14.63
N LEU A 28 17.86 -15.73 14.81
CA LEU A 28 17.64 -14.93 16.03
C LEU A 28 17.46 -15.83 17.26
N THR A 29 18.19 -15.51 18.33
CA THR A 29 18.01 -16.12 19.67
C THR A 29 16.67 -15.70 20.29
N ASP A 30 16.18 -16.47 21.26
CA ASP A 30 14.94 -16.15 21.98
C ASP A 30 14.99 -14.78 22.68
N ARG A 31 16.16 -14.36 23.17
CA ARG A 31 16.34 -13.03 23.76
C ARG A 31 16.13 -11.94 22.70
N GLN A 32 16.77 -12.07 21.53
CA GLN A 32 16.61 -11.11 20.43
C GLN A 32 15.18 -11.09 19.91
N VAL A 33 14.51 -12.25 19.81
CA VAL A 33 13.10 -12.33 19.40
C VAL A 33 12.20 -11.55 20.35
N ARG A 34 12.42 -11.66 21.67
CA ARG A 34 11.64 -10.92 22.68
C ARG A 34 11.84 -9.41 22.54
N GLU A 35 13.09 -8.95 22.42
CA GLU A 35 13.41 -7.53 22.27
C GLU A 35 12.82 -6.96 20.97
N LEU A 36 13.02 -7.65 19.85
CA LEU A 36 12.51 -7.22 18.54
C LEU A 36 10.99 -7.20 18.47
N ARG A 37 10.29 -8.11 19.19
CA ARG A 37 8.82 -8.12 19.19
C ARG A 37 8.24 -6.81 19.70
N ALA A 38 8.79 -6.28 20.80
CA ALA A 38 8.35 -5.00 21.37
C ALA A 38 8.67 -3.85 20.41
N THR A 39 9.93 -3.75 19.95
CA THR A 39 10.37 -2.70 19.01
C THR A 39 9.52 -2.65 17.74
N LEU A 40 9.19 -3.81 17.17
CA LEU A 40 8.38 -3.88 15.96
C LEU A 40 6.92 -3.51 16.22
N ALA A 41 6.34 -3.90 17.36
CA ALA A 41 4.97 -3.53 17.71
C ALA A 41 4.83 -2.00 17.92
N ASP A 42 5.79 -1.38 18.60
CA ASP A 42 5.81 0.06 18.83
C ASP A 42 5.95 0.82 17.51
N ALA A 43 6.87 0.39 16.64
CA ALA A 43 7.07 1.01 15.33
C ALA A 43 5.81 0.92 14.44
N GLU A 44 5.11 -0.22 14.48
CA GLU A 44 3.88 -0.43 13.72
C GLU A 44 2.71 0.43 14.25
N THR A 45 2.64 0.64 15.56
CA THR A 45 1.67 1.52 16.21
C THR A 45 1.93 2.98 15.85
N GLU A 46 3.19 3.43 15.94
CA GLU A 46 3.57 4.79 15.59
C GLU A 46 3.33 5.08 14.11
N ARG A 47 3.60 4.11 13.22
CA ARG A 47 3.24 4.27 11.81
C ARG A 47 1.73 4.48 11.64
N ASP A 48 0.89 3.70 12.30
CA ASP A 48 -0.57 3.85 12.17
C ASP A 48 -1.04 5.22 12.66
N ARG A 49 -0.46 5.72 13.76
CA ARG A 49 -0.68 7.09 14.23
C ARG A 49 -0.33 8.12 13.17
N LEU A 50 0.92 8.12 12.67
CA LEU A 50 1.39 9.08 11.67
C LEU A 50 0.54 9.05 10.39
N LEU A 51 0.16 7.85 9.93
CA LEU A 51 -0.70 7.71 8.76
C LEU A 51 -2.11 8.24 9.03
N SER A 52 -2.66 8.03 10.22
CA SER A 52 -3.98 8.56 10.60
C SER A 52 -4.00 10.09 10.62
N GLU A 53 -2.93 10.72 11.11
CA GLU A 53 -2.77 12.18 11.12
C GLU A 53 -2.66 12.74 9.69
N CYS A 54 -1.96 12.05 8.79
CA CYS A 54 -1.81 12.49 7.40
C CYS A 54 -3.03 12.17 6.52
N ARG A 55 -3.86 11.19 6.90
CA ARG A 55 -4.97 10.65 6.09
C ARG A 55 -5.90 11.74 5.53
N PRO A 56 -6.41 12.71 6.33
CA PRO A 56 -7.36 13.69 5.83
C PRO A 56 -6.73 14.62 4.78
N GLY A 57 -5.45 14.98 4.98
CA GLY A 57 -4.70 15.82 4.04
C GLY A 57 -4.50 15.13 2.69
N LEU A 58 -4.20 13.83 2.71
CA LEU A 58 -4.03 13.02 1.50
C LEU A 58 -5.36 12.83 0.76
N ASP A 59 -6.46 12.57 1.48
CA ASP A 59 -7.80 12.45 0.88
C ASP A 59 -8.23 13.78 0.23
N ALA A 60 -8.04 14.90 0.94
CA ALA A 60 -8.35 16.22 0.40
C ALA A 60 -7.49 16.58 -0.83
N LEU A 61 -6.21 16.22 -0.84
CA LEU A 61 -5.35 16.41 -2.01
C LEU A 61 -5.85 15.62 -3.21
N ARG A 62 -6.21 14.35 -2.99
CA ARG A 62 -6.77 13.48 -4.03
C ARG A 62 -8.04 14.07 -4.62
N ASP A 63 -8.98 14.47 -3.77
CA ASP A 63 -10.27 15.00 -4.22
C ASP A 63 -10.12 16.30 -5.02
N ARG A 64 -9.23 17.21 -4.58
CA ARG A 64 -8.90 18.41 -5.35
C ARG A 64 -8.26 18.10 -6.69
N THR A 65 -7.41 17.07 -6.74
CA THR A 65 -6.74 16.65 -7.98
C THR A 65 -7.74 16.02 -8.94
N ASP A 66 -8.60 15.13 -8.44
CA ASP A 66 -9.68 14.50 -9.21
C ASP A 66 -10.62 15.55 -9.81
N ALA A 67 -11.03 16.54 -9.02
CA ALA A 67 -11.86 17.64 -9.51
C ALA A 67 -11.18 18.46 -10.62
N ARG A 68 -9.85 18.66 -10.54
CA ARG A 68 -9.09 19.36 -11.60
C ARG A 68 -9.00 18.53 -12.87
N VAL A 69 -8.77 17.22 -12.74
CA VAL A 69 -8.75 16.28 -13.87
C VAL A 69 -10.11 16.29 -14.58
N LYS A 70 -11.20 16.12 -13.85
CA LYS A 70 -12.56 16.07 -14.43
C LYS A 70 -12.94 17.32 -15.23
N ARG A 71 -12.43 18.50 -14.87
CA ARG A 71 -12.72 19.76 -15.57
C ARG A 71 -12.08 19.86 -16.96
N VAL A 72 -11.01 19.13 -17.22
CA VAL A 72 -10.31 19.18 -18.53
C VAL A 72 -10.76 18.09 -19.49
N LEU A 73 -11.58 17.15 -19.01
CA LEU A 73 -12.09 16.05 -19.83
C LEU A 73 -13.29 16.50 -20.66
N THR A 74 -13.41 15.95 -21.87
CA THR A 74 -14.66 16.00 -22.63
C THR A 74 -15.73 15.15 -21.95
N PRO A 75 -17.03 15.32 -22.28
CA PRO A 75 -18.10 14.50 -21.70
C PRO A 75 -17.84 12.98 -21.85
N ASP A 76 -17.45 12.52 -23.05
CA ASP A 76 -17.15 11.10 -23.29
C ASP A 76 -15.95 10.60 -22.47
N GLN A 77 -14.92 11.44 -22.30
CA GLN A 77 -13.75 11.11 -21.49
C GLN A 77 -14.10 11.05 -20.01
N LEU A 78 -14.97 11.96 -19.52
CA LEU A 78 -15.45 11.97 -18.15
C LEU A 78 -16.18 10.68 -17.82
N THR A 79 -17.09 10.22 -18.68
CA THR A 79 -17.81 8.95 -18.49
C THR A 79 -16.84 7.77 -18.35
N ARG A 80 -15.87 7.64 -19.26
CA ARG A 80 -14.84 6.58 -19.19
C ARG A 80 -13.98 6.69 -17.93
N TYR A 81 -13.66 7.91 -17.51
CA TYR A 81 -12.86 8.15 -16.30
C TYR A 81 -13.62 7.75 -15.04
N GLU A 82 -14.92 8.04 -14.96
CA GLU A 82 -15.76 7.66 -13.82
C GLU A 82 -15.95 6.13 -13.71
N GLU A 83 -16.10 5.46 -14.84
CA GLU A 83 -16.11 3.99 -14.92
C GLU A 83 -14.79 3.39 -14.44
N PHE A 84 -13.66 3.92 -14.94
CA PHE A 84 -12.32 3.52 -14.51
C PHE A 84 -12.13 3.69 -13.00
N GLU A 85 -12.55 4.83 -12.44
CA GLU A 85 -12.48 5.10 -11.02
C GLU A 85 -13.39 4.18 -10.18
N ALA A 86 -14.58 3.86 -10.69
CA ALA A 86 -15.49 2.93 -10.05
C ALA A 86 -14.93 1.51 -10.02
N GLU A 87 -14.32 1.05 -11.11
CA GLU A 87 -13.62 -0.24 -11.16
C GLU A 87 -12.44 -0.27 -10.17
N ARG A 88 -11.65 0.80 -10.12
CA ARG A 88 -10.52 0.93 -9.20
C ARG A 88 -10.94 0.90 -7.72
N ARG A 89 -12.14 1.38 -7.37
CA ARG A 89 -12.69 1.28 -6.00
C ARG A 89 -13.18 -0.13 -5.65
N ARG A 90 -13.64 -0.89 -6.65
CA ARG A 90 -14.11 -2.28 -6.45
C ARG A 90 -12.96 -3.28 -6.29
N ARG A 91 -11.80 -2.98 -6.85
CA ARG A 91 -10.60 -3.81 -6.69
C ARG A 91 -10.01 -3.59 -5.29
N PRO A 92 -9.76 -4.66 -4.51
CA PRO A 92 -8.93 -4.57 -3.31
C PRO A 92 -7.61 -3.89 -3.65
N GLY A 93 -7.04 -3.13 -2.70
CA GLY A 93 -5.74 -2.49 -2.88
C GLY A 93 -4.68 -3.49 -3.37
N PRO A 94 -3.63 -3.02 -4.07
CA PRO A 94 -2.62 -3.92 -4.60
C PRO A 94 -2.11 -4.83 -3.47
N PRO A 95 -1.93 -6.14 -3.72
CA PRO A 95 -1.38 -7.02 -2.71
C PRO A 95 -0.06 -6.43 -2.21
N PRO A 96 0.27 -6.61 -0.91
CA PRO A 96 1.58 -6.20 -0.40
C PRO A 96 2.63 -6.80 -1.32
N HIS A 97 3.56 -5.97 -1.78
CA HIS A 97 4.62 -6.39 -2.69
C HIS A 97 5.33 -7.61 -2.10
N GLY A 98 5.00 -8.80 -2.62
CA GLY A 98 5.82 -9.98 -2.46
C GLY A 98 7.17 -9.74 -3.15
N PRO A 99 8.21 -10.52 -2.81
CA PRO A 99 9.54 -10.31 -3.37
C PRO A 99 9.47 -10.41 -4.90
N GLY A 100 10.00 -9.38 -5.56
CA GLY A 100 9.84 -9.03 -6.98
C GLY A 100 9.67 -10.17 -7.98
N HIS A 101 8.58 -10.12 -8.74
CA HIS A 101 8.56 -10.70 -10.07
C HIS A 101 9.30 -9.75 -11.02
N ARG A 102 10.48 -10.19 -11.47
CA ARG A 102 11.25 -9.57 -12.54
C ARG A 102 10.34 -9.28 -13.72
N GLY A 103 10.40 -8.05 -14.22
CA GLY A 103 9.72 -7.66 -15.46
C GLY A 103 10.11 -8.59 -16.60
N ARG A 104 9.10 -9.20 -17.22
CA ARG A 104 9.23 -9.72 -18.57
C ARG A 104 8.61 -8.70 -19.51
N GLY A 105 9.41 -7.71 -19.90
CA GLY A 105 9.05 -6.82 -21.01
C GLY A 105 9.02 -7.63 -22.32
N PRO A 106 8.12 -7.31 -23.26
CA PRO A 106 8.12 -7.93 -24.58
C PRO A 106 9.13 -7.18 -25.45
N GLY A 107 10.33 -7.73 -25.61
CA GLY A 107 11.35 -7.18 -26.48
C GLY A 107 12.15 -8.31 -27.12
N GLY A 108 11.86 -8.60 -28.38
CA GLY A 108 12.57 -9.62 -29.15
C GLY A 108 11.79 -10.08 -30.39
N ARG A 109 11.57 -9.18 -31.35
CA ARG A 109 11.49 -9.51 -32.78
C ARG A 109 12.60 -8.75 -33.50
N GLY A 110 13.25 -9.41 -34.46
CA GLY A 110 14.34 -8.93 -35.30
C GLY A 110 15.65 -9.61 -34.90
N ASP A 111 16.34 -10.41 -35.72
CA ASP A 111 16.20 -10.85 -37.11
C ASP A 111 16.39 -12.38 -37.20
#